data_AF-A0AAN6ZJX4-F1
#
_entry.id   AF-A0AAN6ZJX4-F1
#
_cell.length_a   1.000
_cell.length_b   1.000
_cell.length_c   1.000
_cell.angle_alpha   90.00
_cell.angle_beta   90.00
_cell.angle_gamma   90.00
#
_symmetry.space_group_name_H-M   'P 1'
#
loop_
_entity.id
_entity.type
_entity.pdbx_description
1 polymer ?
#
loop_
_entity_poly.entity_id
_entity_poly.type
_entity_poly.pdbx_seq_one_letter_code
_entity_poly.pdbx_strand_id
1 'polypeptide(L)'
;MPIKQITTELGHSVPPEAPHNITFHIPGWETARNLRRGDPELLGKLVSIYPRFGPWGEVRKLTAALHPLLDLPDTHGLILFTHPDTFPSTTLYSTSPHRPPDHLIPPRDLLFRILDIPLTLPLATEPAGDTAFHDTLVRLYAVAYPTARGPGAVGVWQTYGTGVSSRLATGLMPGVEQGRVRVHGWRGTGEDFLEGGGGFPDGLGGGEEGGGLPVGEGHVALRRRIAELNVGEDTTKENKVTEGDVWLYPTGMAAIYRLHRALIAVRGPGKVVVLGSVFHNSWHLFLESEGGMKHFGRCDRDSGVIEALGEWLEGERLAGRGVAYVFVEFPSNPILVSVDLKRLREV
;
A
#
# COMPACT_ATOMS: atom_id res chain seq x y z
N MET A 1 -20.76 11.52 33.35
CA MET A 1 -21.37 11.56 32.00
C MET A 1 -21.99 10.21 31.72
N PRO A 2 -23.25 10.11 31.25
CA PRO A 2 -23.80 8.83 30.83
C PRO A 2 -22.98 8.30 29.64
N ILE A 3 -22.53 7.06 29.73
CA ILE A 3 -21.85 6.39 28.61
C ILE A 3 -22.92 6.20 27.52
N LYS A 4 -22.75 6.84 26.37
CA LYS A 4 -23.64 6.61 25.22
C LYS A 4 -23.52 5.15 24.82
N GLN A 5 -24.64 4.42 24.81
CA GLN A 5 -24.63 3.05 24.31
C GLN A 5 -24.32 3.05 22.82
N ILE A 6 -23.37 2.22 22.41
CA ILE A 6 -23.06 2.00 21.00
C ILE A 6 -24.14 1.08 20.44
N THR A 7 -24.93 1.58 19.50
CA THR A 7 -25.99 0.83 18.82
C THR A 7 -25.56 0.27 17.45
N THR A 8 -24.34 0.58 17.01
CA THR A 8 -23.77 0.06 15.77
C THR A 8 -23.63 -1.45 15.84
N GLU A 9 -23.99 -2.15 14.76
CA GLU A 9 -23.83 -3.60 14.69
C GLU A 9 -22.35 -4.02 14.67
N LEU A 10 -22.06 -5.24 15.12
CA LEU A 10 -20.70 -5.79 15.04
C LEU A 10 -20.22 -5.76 13.58
N GLY A 11 -18.99 -5.33 13.36
CA GLY A 11 -18.38 -5.31 12.03
C GLY A 11 -18.74 -4.10 11.17
N HIS A 12 -19.68 -3.24 11.62
CA HIS A 12 -19.94 -1.94 11.02
C HIS A 12 -19.02 -0.86 11.59
N SER A 13 -18.91 0.28 10.91
CA SER A 13 -18.04 1.35 11.41
C SER A 13 -18.61 2.04 12.65
N VAL A 14 -17.76 2.35 13.64
CA VAL A 14 -18.21 3.01 14.88
C VAL A 14 -18.91 4.35 14.58
N PRO A 15 -19.88 4.80 15.42
CA PRO A 15 -20.65 6.01 15.15
C PRO A 15 -19.81 7.27 14.97
N PRO A 16 -20.21 8.18 14.05
CA PRO A 16 -21.29 8.01 13.07
C PRO A 16 -20.88 7.01 11.99
N GLU A 17 -21.77 6.08 11.65
CA GLU A 17 -21.51 5.10 10.60
C GLU A 17 -21.38 5.79 9.24
N ALA A 18 -20.31 5.48 8.49
CA ALA A 18 -20.05 6.07 7.19
C ALA A 18 -19.26 5.10 6.29
N PRO A 19 -19.46 5.14 4.95
CA PRO A 19 -18.93 4.15 4.01
C PRO A 19 -17.39 4.13 3.90
N HIS A 20 -16.72 5.18 4.39
CA HIS A 20 -15.26 5.34 4.28
C HIS A 20 -14.55 5.34 5.63
N ASN A 21 -15.26 5.07 6.73
CA ASN A 21 -14.66 4.97 8.04
C ASN A 21 -13.72 3.76 8.12
N ILE A 22 -12.54 3.98 8.71
CA ILE A 22 -11.46 2.98 8.81
C ILE A 22 -11.49 2.18 10.12
N THR A 23 -12.46 2.46 10.97
CA THR A 23 -12.69 1.85 12.29
C THR A 23 -13.95 1.01 12.24
N PHE A 24 -14.02 -0.03 13.06
CA PHE A 24 -15.16 -0.94 13.10
C PHE A 24 -15.49 -1.36 14.53
N HIS A 25 -16.75 -1.65 14.77
CA HIS A 25 -17.27 -1.98 16.07
C HIS A 25 -17.04 -3.46 16.39
N ILE A 26 -16.34 -3.70 17.50
CA ILE A 26 -16.20 -5.02 18.11
C ILE A 26 -16.71 -4.92 19.56
N PRO A 27 -17.84 -5.57 19.90
CA PRO A 27 -18.40 -5.48 21.24
C PRO A 27 -17.66 -6.39 22.22
N GLY A 28 -16.91 -5.78 23.15
CA GLY A 28 -16.28 -6.48 24.28
C GLY A 28 -14.99 -7.26 23.93
N TRP A 29 -14.24 -7.58 24.98
CA TRP A 29 -12.89 -8.17 24.86
C TRP A 29 -12.90 -9.60 24.31
N GLU A 30 -13.87 -10.42 24.71
CA GLU A 30 -13.97 -11.80 24.25
C GLU A 30 -14.22 -11.89 22.74
N THR A 31 -15.12 -11.06 22.21
CA THR A 31 -15.36 -10.93 20.78
C THR A 31 -14.10 -10.51 20.03
N ALA A 32 -13.35 -9.53 20.56
CA ALA A 32 -12.09 -9.10 19.96
C ALA A 32 -11.05 -10.23 19.94
N ARG A 33 -10.98 -11.03 21.01
CA ARG A 33 -10.08 -12.17 21.12
C ARG A 33 -10.43 -13.29 20.15
N ASN A 34 -11.72 -13.60 19.98
CA ASN A 34 -12.20 -14.61 19.03
C ASN A 34 -11.98 -14.16 17.59
N LEU A 35 -12.28 -12.89 17.27
CA LEU A 35 -11.98 -12.32 15.96
C LEU A 35 -10.47 -12.41 15.65
N ARG A 36 -9.61 -12.05 16.62
CA ARG A 36 -8.15 -12.13 16.47
C ARG A 36 -7.63 -13.56 16.22
N ARG A 37 -8.35 -14.57 16.71
CA ARG A 37 -8.09 -16.00 16.49
C ARG A 37 -8.63 -16.53 15.17
N GLY A 38 -9.29 -15.69 14.37
CA GLY A 38 -9.80 -16.06 13.05
C GLY A 38 -11.14 -16.78 13.07
N ASP A 39 -12.00 -16.48 14.06
CA ASP A 39 -13.37 -16.99 14.09
C ASP A 39 -14.11 -16.67 12.76
N PRO A 40 -14.49 -17.70 11.97
CA PRO A 40 -15.11 -17.48 10.66
C PRO A 40 -16.46 -16.78 10.72
N GLU A 41 -17.24 -17.01 11.77
CA GLU A 41 -18.55 -16.38 11.93
C GLU A 41 -18.39 -14.87 12.18
N LEU A 42 -17.42 -14.49 13.02
CA LEU A 42 -17.12 -13.09 13.28
C LEU A 42 -16.51 -12.40 12.06
N LEU A 43 -15.61 -13.06 11.34
CA LEU A 43 -15.04 -12.54 10.09
C LEU A 43 -16.11 -12.33 9.02
N GLY A 44 -17.11 -13.22 8.95
CA GLY A 44 -18.23 -13.11 8.01
C GLY A 44 -19.15 -11.92 8.27
N LYS A 45 -19.16 -11.37 9.50
CA LYS A 45 -19.95 -10.20 9.90
C LYS A 45 -19.25 -8.86 9.62
N LEU A 46 -17.99 -8.87 9.18
CA LEU A 46 -17.24 -7.64 8.95
C LEU A 46 -17.71 -6.92 7.68
N VAL A 47 -18.17 -5.69 7.85
CA VAL A 47 -18.60 -4.79 6.77
C VAL A 47 -17.57 -3.68 6.56
N SER A 48 -17.08 -3.09 7.65
CA SER A 48 -15.99 -2.13 7.69
C SER A 48 -14.81 -2.71 8.48
N ILE A 49 -13.61 -2.36 8.05
CA ILE A 49 -12.36 -2.64 8.73
C ILE A 49 -11.29 -1.68 8.21
N TYR A 50 -10.14 -1.64 8.87
CA TYR A 50 -8.99 -0.92 8.36
C TYR A 50 -8.68 -1.33 6.91
N PRO A 51 -8.76 -0.42 5.92
CA PRO A 51 -8.76 -0.77 4.49
C PRO A 51 -7.54 -1.55 4.03
N ARG A 52 -6.42 -1.46 4.74
CA ARG A 52 -5.21 -2.20 4.43
C ARG A 52 -5.34 -3.71 4.67
N PHE A 53 -6.32 -4.19 5.45
CA PHE A 53 -6.47 -5.63 5.70
C PHE A 53 -7.08 -6.39 4.51
N GLY A 54 -7.63 -5.69 3.52
CA GLY A 54 -8.09 -6.28 2.26
C GLY A 54 -9.03 -5.36 1.49
N PRO A 55 -9.54 -5.79 0.34
CA PRO A 55 -10.58 -5.06 -0.39
C PRO A 55 -11.94 -5.22 0.30
N TRP A 56 -12.26 -4.31 1.23
CA TRP A 56 -13.52 -4.29 2.00
C TRP A 56 -14.50 -3.20 1.54
N GLY A 57 -15.74 -3.27 2.00
CA GLY A 57 -16.78 -2.27 1.73
C GLY A 57 -16.95 -1.98 0.25
N GLU A 58 -16.84 -0.70 -0.12
CA GLU A 58 -17.00 -0.20 -1.50
C GLU A 58 -16.01 -0.83 -2.49
N VAL A 59 -14.80 -1.16 -2.05
CA VAL A 59 -13.83 -1.84 -2.91
C VAL A 59 -14.31 -3.26 -3.25
N ARG A 60 -14.87 -3.98 -2.28
CA ARG A 60 -15.42 -5.33 -2.49
C ARG A 60 -16.58 -5.30 -3.48
N LYS A 61 -17.46 -4.31 -3.36
CA LYS A 61 -18.59 -4.11 -4.29
C LYS A 61 -18.08 -3.88 -5.71
N LEU A 62 -17.10 -2.98 -5.88
CA LEU A 62 -16.50 -2.70 -7.20
C LEU A 62 -15.87 -3.95 -7.80
N THR A 63 -15.06 -4.68 -7.02
CA THR A 63 -14.44 -5.93 -7.46
C THR A 63 -15.49 -6.95 -7.91
N ALA A 64 -16.57 -7.13 -7.15
CA ALA A 64 -17.64 -8.07 -7.48
C ALA A 64 -18.38 -7.68 -8.78
N ALA A 65 -18.61 -6.38 -9.00
CA ALA A 65 -19.26 -5.88 -10.21
C ALA A 65 -18.36 -6.01 -11.46
N LEU A 66 -17.04 -5.90 -11.30
CA LEU A 66 -16.08 -6.02 -12.40
C LEU A 66 -15.76 -7.47 -12.78
N HIS A 67 -15.78 -8.40 -11.82
CA HIS A 67 -15.36 -9.80 -12.04
C HIS A 67 -16.01 -10.46 -13.28
N PRO A 68 -17.34 -10.37 -13.51
CA PRO A 68 -17.99 -10.96 -14.69
C PRO A 68 -17.55 -10.38 -16.04
N LEU A 69 -16.95 -9.17 -16.04
CA LEU A 69 -16.51 -8.49 -17.26
C LEU A 69 -15.11 -8.91 -17.73
N LEU A 70 -14.37 -9.64 -16.89
CA LEU A 70 -12.93 -9.85 -17.08
C LEU A 70 -12.54 -11.22 -17.65
N ASP A 71 -13.52 -12.10 -17.89
CA ASP A 71 -13.31 -13.47 -18.37
C ASP A 71 -12.23 -14.18 -17.54
N LEU A 72 -12.55 -14.34 -16.25
CA LEU A 72 -11.70 -14.95 -15.23
C LEU A 72 -12.35 -16.24 -14.74
N PRO A 73 -11.57 -17.26 -14.34
CA PRO A 73 -12.15 -18.46 -13.75
C PRO A 73 -12.89 -18.14 -12.44
N ASP A 74 -14.01 -18.83 -12.18
CA ASP A 74 -14.79 -18.68 -10.93
C ASP A 74 -13.97 -19.00 -9.67
N THR A 75 -12.89 -19.76 -9.83
CA THR A 75 -11.94 -20.08 -8.75
C THR A 75 -11.01 -18.91 -8.40
N HIS A 76 -11.05 -17.80 -9.15
CA HIS A 76 -10.15 -16.67 -8.96
C HIS A 76 -10.82 -15.50 -8.24
N GLY A 77 -10.13 -14.99 -7.22
CA GLY A 77 -10.42 -13.71 -6.60
C GLY A 77 -9.80 -12.58 -7.42
N LEU A 78 -10.17 -11.33 -7.11
CA LEU A 78 -9.74 -10.15 -7.86
C LEU A 78 -9.34 -9.02 -6.90
N ILE A 79 -8.20 -8.38 -7.15
CA ILE A 79 -7.73 -7.20 -6.43
C ILE A 79 -7.40 -6.09 -7.43
N LEU A 80 -7.70 -4.85 -7.08
CA LEU A 80 -7.61 -3.70 -7.97
C LEU A 80 -6.54 -2.72 -7.49
N PHE A 81 -5.69 -2.27 -8.41
CA PHE A 81 -4.64 -1.28 -8.15
C PHE A 81 -4.70 -0.16 -9.18
N THR A 82 -4.03 0.95 -8.88
CA THR A 82 -4.00 2.15 -9.74
C THR A 82 -2.66 2.37 -10.43
N HIS A 83 -1.68 1.48 -10.20
CA HIS A 83 -0.34 1.63 -10.73
C HIS A 83 0.15 0.33 -11.40
N PRO A 84 0.80 0.42 -12.59
CA PRO A 84 1.19 -0.73 -13.40
C PRO A 84 2.20 -1.66 -12.72
N ASP A 85 3.09 -1.10 -11.89
CA ASP A 85 4.07 -1.89 -11.15
C ASP A 85 3.49 -2.99 -10.26
N THR A 86 2.18 -2.99 -10.00
CA THR A 86 1.53 -4.04 -9.24
C THR A 86 1.68 -5.42 -9.89
N PHE A 87 1.72 -5.53 -11.23
CA PHE A 87 1.86 -6.81 -11.92
C PHE A 87 3.22 -7.47 -11.66
N PRO A 88 4.37 -6.82 -11.92
CA PRO A 88 5.66 -7.40 -11.56
C PRO A 88 5.80 -7.58 -10.04
N SER A 89 5.29 -6.65 -9.24
CA SER A 89 5.42 -6.74 -7.78
C SER A 89 4.58 -7.86 -7.18
N THR A 90 3.40 -8.12 -7.73
CA THR A 90 2.57 -9.25 -7.31
C THR A 90 3.18 -10.57 -7.75
N THR A 91 3.70 -10.64 -8.97
CA THR A 91 4.44 -11.81 -9.45
C THR A 91 5.57 -12.16 -8.49
N LEU A 92 6.46 -11.20 -8.21
CA LEU A 92 7.59 -11.39 -7.29
C LEU A 92 7.13 -11.80 -5.88
N TYR A 93 6.13 -11.12 -5.34
CA TYR A 93 5.64 -11.39 -3.99
C TYR A 93 5.01 -12.79 -3.87
N SER A 94 4.18 -13.17 -4.83
CA SER A 94 3.41 -14.41 -4.82
C SER A 94 4.26 -15.65 -5.11
N THR A 95 5.40 -15.49 -5.79
CA THR A 95 6.34 -16.58 -6.07
C THR A 95 7.51 -16.64 -5.09
N SER A 96 7.58 -15.69 -4.15
CA SER A 96 8.70 -15.55 -3.23
C SER A 96 8.83 -16.78 -2.31
N PRO A 97 10.06 -17.31 -2.08
CA PRO A 97 10.29 -18.40 -1.13
C PRO A 97 9.98 -18.02 0.32
N HIS A 98 9.74 -16.74 0.60
CA HIS A 98 9.24 -16.27 1.90
C HIS A 98 7.75 -16.59 2.12
N ARG A 99 7.07 -17.18 1.14
CA ARG A 99 5.68 -17.62 1.25
C ARG A 99 5.62 -19.10 1.65
N PRO A 100 4.71 -19.47 2.56
CA PRO A 100 4.36 -20.86 2.78
C PRO A 100 3.94 -21.57 1.48
N PRO A 101 4.17 -22.89 1.34
CA PRO A 101 3.87 -23.62 0.09
C PRO A 101 2.42 -23.50 -0.39
N ASP A 102 1.47 -23.43 0.54
CA ASP A 102 0.03 -23.24 0.31
C ASP A 102 -0.34 -21.81 -0.14
N HIS A 103 0.55 -20.84 0.09
CA HIS A 103 0.38 -19.45 -0.33
C HIS A 103 1.12 -19.12 -1.64
N LEU A 104 2.10 -19.93 -2.06
CA LEU A 104 2.82 -19.70 -3.32
C LEU A 104 1.85 -19.75 -4.50
N ILE A 105 1.92 -18.80 -5.44
CA ILE A 105 1.08 -18.82 -6.64
C ILE A 105 1.98 -18.96 -7.87
N PRO A 106 1.79 -20.01 -8.70
CA PRO A 106 2.51 -20.10 -9.97
C PRO A 106 2.24 -18.86 -10.84
N PRO A 107 3.26 -18.33 -11.54
CA PRO A 107 3.11 -17.15 -12.39
C PRO A 107 1.95 -17.25 -13.40
N ARG A 108 1.78 -18.40 -14.04
CA ARG A 108 0.65 -18.68 -14.97
C ARG A 108 -0.74 -18.58 -14.35
N ASP A 109 -0.85 -18.74 -13.03
CA ASP A 109 -2.12 -18.68 -12.30
C ASP A 109 -2.41 -17.25 -11.80
N LEU A 110 -1.45 -16.32 -11.88
CA LEU A 110 -1.69 -14.90 -11.68
C LEU A 110 -2.16 -14.30 -12.99
N LEU A 111 -3.43 -13.90 -13.09
CA LEU A 111 -4.01 -13.37 -14.31
C LEU A 111 -4.16 -11.85 -14.20
N PHE A 112 -3.76 -11.13 -15.24
CA PHE A 112 -3.75 -9.68 -15.27
C PHE A 112 -4.71 -9.12 -16.31
N ARG A 113 -5.43 -8.07 -15.93
CA ARG A 113 -6.34 -7.31 -16.80
C ARG A 113 -6.17 -5.82 -16.55
N ILE A 114 -6.40 -5.03 -17.60
CA ILE A 114 -6.37 -3.57 -17.53
C ILE A 114 -7.75 -3.07 -17.95
N LEU A 115 -8.25 -2.08 -17.23
CA LEU A 115 -9.58 -1.51 -17.49
C LEU A 115 -9.59 -0.01 -17.20
N ASP A 116 -10.30 0.75 -18.02
CA ASP A 116 -10.54 2.17 -17.82
C ASP A 116 -12.02 2.39 -17.45
N ILE A 117 -12.28 3.18 -16.42
CA ILE A 117 -13.63 3.52 -15.96
C ILE A 117 -13.71 5.04 -15.75
N PRO A 118 -14.76 5.74 -16.23
CA PRO A 118 -14.94 7.15 -15.96
C PRO A 118 -15.24 7.40 -14.48
N LEU A 119 -14.59 8.41 -13.91
CA LEU A 119 -14.81 8.84 -12.53
C LEU A 119 -16.07 9.70 -12.42
N THR A 120 -16.94 9.38 -11.47
CA THR A 120 -18.13 10.17 -11.15
C THR A 120 -17.86 11.06 -9.93
N LEU A 121 -17.87 12.38 -10.14
CA LEU A 121 -17.76 13.41 -9.10
C LEU A 121 -18.91 14.43 -9.19
N PRO A 122 -19.34 15.07 -8.08
CA PRO A 122 -18.91 14.78 -6.71
C PRO A 122 -19.40 13.41 -6.26
N LEU A 123 -18.75 12.84 -5.24
CA LEU A 123 -19.26 11.62 -4.60
C LEU A 123 -20.60 11.96 -3.94
N ALA A 124 -21.64 11.16 -4.19
CA ALA A 124 -22.99 11.40 -3.67
C ALA A 124 -23.06 11.50 -2.13
N THR A 125 -22.09 10.90 -1.44
CA THR A 125 -21.96 10.86 0.02
C THR A 125 -21.14 12.00 0.61
N GLU A 126 -20.54 12.85 -0.22
CA GLU A 126 -19.68 13.96 0.21
C GLU A 126 -20.36 15.30 -0.14
N PRO A 127 -20.08 16.40 0.59
CA PRO A 127 -20.62 17.73 0.26
C PRO A 127 -20.33 18.11 -1.19
N ALA A 128 -21.13 19.03 -1.76
CA ALA A 128 -20.93 19.56 -3.12
C ALA A 128 -19.44 19.83 -3.37
N GLY A 129 -18.84 18.96 -4.17
CA GLY A 129 -17.41 18.80 -4.29
C GLY A 129 -16.92 19.24 -5.66
N ASP A 130 -15.60 19.27 -5.79
CA ASP A 130 -14.92 19.54 -7.05
C ASP A 130 -15.36 18.54 -8.13
N THR A 131 -15.71 19.06 -9.31
CA THR A 131 -16.12 18.30 -10.50
C THR A 131 -15.04 18.28 -11.58
N ALA A 132 -13.86 18.85 -11.32
CA ALA A 132 -12.77 18.99 -12.30
C ALA A 132 -12.38 17.66 -12.97
N PHE A 133 -12.57 16.54 -12.28
CA PHE A 133 -12.24 15.21 -12.78
C PHE A 133 -13.46 14.32 -13.06
N HIS A 134 -14.66 14.88 -13.09
CA HIS A 134 -15.84 14.14 -13.55
C HIS A 134 -15.60 13.65 -14.99
N ASP A 135 -16.05 12.43 -15.29
CA ASP A 135 -15.85 11.71 -16.54
C ASP A 135 -14.38 11.44 -16.94
N THR A 136 -13.40 11.80 -16.11
CA THR A 136 -12.00 11.44 -16.36
C THR A 136 -11.82 9.94 -16.25
N LEU A 137 -11.17 9.32 -17.25
CA LEU A 137 -10.89 7.89 -17.24
C LEU A 137 -9.81 7.56 -16.20
N VAL A 138 -10.14 6.68 -15.28
CA VAL A 138 -9.19 6.08 -14.33
C VAL A 138 -8.85 4.68 -14.81
N ARG A 139 -7.54 4.43 -14.97
CA ARG A 139 -7.01 3.10 -15.28
C ARG A 139 -6.83 2.28 -14.03
N LEU A 140 -7.38 1.08 -14.03
CA LEU A 140 -7.16 0.06 -13.01
C LEU A 140 -6.35 -1.10 -13.58
N TYR A 141 -5.44 -1.60 -12.75
CA TYR A 141 -4.64 -2.79 -12.97
C TYR A 141 -5.19 -3.88 -12.06
N ALA A 142 -5.88 -4.84 -12.67
CA ALA A 142 -6.61 -5.87 -11.97
C ALA A 142 -5.79 -7.16 -11.91
N VAL A 143 -5.59 -7.66 -10.70
CA VAL A 143 -4.86 -8.90 -10.42
C VAL A 143 -5.84 -9.95 -9.97
N ALA A 144 -5.98 -11.00 -10.76
CA ALA A 144 -6.76 -12.18 -10.40
C ALA A 144 -5.85 -13.32 -9.98
N TYR A 145 -6.28 -14.07 -8.96
CA TYR A 145 -5.47 -15.10 -8.30
C TYR A 145 -6.35 -16.26 -7.81
N PRO A 146 -5.83 -17.50 -7.71
CA PRO A 146 -6.61 -18.61 -7.17
C PRO A 146 -7.02 -18.35 -5.72
N THR A 147 -8.32 -18.35 -5.45
CA THR A 147 -8.87 -18.09 -4.10
C THR A 147 -8.30 -19.00 -3.03
N ALA A 148 -8.02 -20.27 -3.39
CA ALA A 148 -7.39 -21.25 -2.51
C ALA A 148 -5.98 -20.84 -2.02
N ARG A 149 -5.31 -19.92 -2.72
CA ARG A 149 -3.97 -19.39 -2.38
C ARG A 149 -4.01 -17.90 -2.04
N GLY A 150 -5.18 -17.40 -1.62
CA GLY A 150 -5.44 -15.97 -1.47
C GLY A 150 -4.40 -15.17 -0.68
N PRO A 151 -3.84 -15.66 0.45
CA PRO A 151 -2.80 -14.94 1.17
C PRO A 151 -1.56 -14.60 0.32
N GLY A 152 -1.26 -15.42 -0.69
CA GLY A 152 -0.16 -15.20 -1.63
C GLY A 152 -0.31 -13.97 -2.52
N ALA A 153 -1.55 -13.51 -2.79
CA ALA A 153 -1.81 -12.31 -3.59
C ALA A 153 -2.27 -11.13 -2.73
N VAL A 154 -3.16 -11.37 -1.75
CA VAL A 154 -3.68 -10.33 -0.84
C VAL A 154 -2.55 -9.70 -0.02
N GLY A 155 -1.46 -10.43 0.23
CA GLY A 155 -0.29 -9.90 0.91
C GLY A 155 0.34 -8.67 0.23
N VAL A 156 0.22 -8.52 -1.09
CA VAL A 156 0.66 -7.31 -1.84
C VAL A 156 -0.14 -6.09 -1.39
N TRP A 157 -1.47 -6.23 -1.33
CA TRP A 157 -2.37 -5.18 -0.84
C TRP A 157 -2.03 -4.80 0.60
N GLN A 158 -1.85 -5.79 1.47
CA GLN A 158 -1.60 -5.58 2.88
C GLN A 158 -0.21 -4.98 3.15
N THR A 159 0.80 -5.45 2.43
CA THR A 159 2.22 -5.12 2.65
C THR A 159 2.56 -3.79 2.00
N TYR A 160 2.23 -3.60 0.73
CA TYR A 160 2.61 -2.40 -0.01
C TYR A 160 1.56 -1.29 0.11
N GLY A 161 0.31 -1.61 0.42
CA GLY A 161 -0.73 -0.59 0.67
C GLY A 161 -1.08 0.25 -0.56
N THR A 162 -0.88 -0.28 -1.77
CA THR A 162 -1.07 0.39 -3.07
C THR A 162 -2.44 0.14 -3.71
N GLY A 163 -3.35 -0.51 -2.98
CA GLY A 163 -4.69 -0.83 -3.44
C GLY A 163 -5.58 0.38 -3.69
N VAL A 164 -6.65 0.17 -4.48
CA VAL A 164 -7.72 1.16 -4.68
C VAL A 164 -8.35 1.59 -3.36
N SER A 165 -8.62 2.89 -3.19
CA SER A 165 -9.31 3.40 -1.99
C SER A 165 -10.83 3.20 -2.08
N SER A 166 -11.52 3.17 -0.93
CA SER A 166 -12.99 3.08 -0.91
C SER A 166 -13.67 4.26 -1.60
N ARG A 167 -13.13 5.49 -1.46
CA ARG A 167 -13.63 6.68 -2.17
C ARG A 167 -13.47 6.58 -3.68
N LEU A 168 -12.33 6.08 -4.15
CA LEU A 168 -12.13 5.84 -5.57
C LEU A 168 -13.11 4.77 -6.06
N ALA A 169 -13.30 3.69 -5.31
CA ALA A 169 -14.25 2.65 -5.67
C ALA A 169 -15.68 3.18 -5.80
N THR A 170 -16.13 4.03 -4.87
CA THR A 170 -17.43 4.71 -4.95
C THR A 170 -17.52 5.63 -6.17
N GLY A 171 -16.46 6.37 -6.50
CA GLY A 171 -16.44 7.23 -7.68
C GLY A 171 -16.48 6.46 -9.01
N LEU A 172 -15.99 5.23 -9.05
CA LEU A 172 -15.98 4.40 -10.27
C LEU A 172 -17.25 3.56 -10.45
N MET A 173 -17.94 3.20 -9.37
CA MET A 173 -19.12 2.32 -9.41
C MET A 173 -20.21 2.79 -10.40
N PRO A 174 -20.60 4.09 -10.47
CA PRO A 174 -21.63 4.51 -11.42
C PRO A 174 -21.23 4.27 -12.89
N GLY A 175 -19.94 4.40 -13.22
CA GLY A 175 -19.42 4.04 -14.54
C GLY A 175 -19.58 2.56 -14.86
N VAL A 176 -19.44 1.68 -13.84
CA VAL A 176 -19.68 0.24 -13.98
C VAL A 176 -21.17 -0.06 -14.20
N GLU A 177 -22.05 0.54 -13.38
CA GLU A 177 -23.50 0.35 -13.47
C GLU A 177 -24.08 0.84 -14.81
N GLN A 178 -23.50 1.88 -15.39
CA GLN A 178 -23.87 2.41 -16.71
C GLN A 178 -23.25 1.63 -17.88
N GLY A 179 -22.47 0.58 -17.63
CA GLY A 179 -21.78 -0.18 -18.67
C GLY A 179 -20.65 0.58 -19.37
N ARG A 180 -20.10 1.63 -18.74
CA ARG A 180 -19.02 2.47 -19.28
C ARG A 180 -17.62 1.96 -18.90
N VAL A 181 -17.48 0.64 -18.75
CA VAL A 181 -16.19 -0.01 -18.46
C VAL A 181 -15.51 -0.37 -19.79
N ARG A 182 -14.31 0.16 -20.03
CA ARG A 182 -13.46 -0.26 -21.14
C ARG A 182 -12.48 -1.32 -20.65
N VAL A 183 -12.73 -2.59 -20.93
CA VAL A 183 -11.76 -3.66 -20.71
C VAL A 183 -10.78 -3.68 -21.88
N HIS A 184 -9.49 -3.56 -21.61
CA HIS A 184 -8.46 -3.65 -22.64
C HIS A 184 -8.33 -5.10 -23.10
N GLY A 185 -8.13 -5.31 -24.41
CA GLY A 185 -8.06 -6.65 -25.01
C GLY A 185 -6.82 -7.46 -24.59
N TRP A 186 -5.79 -6.79 -24.06
CA TRP A 186 -4.60 -7.46 -23.56
C TRP A 186 -4.91 -8.30 -22.32
N ARG A 187 -4.35 -9.50 -22.29
CA ARG A 187 -4.45 -10.46 -21.19
C ARG A 187 -3.04 -10.91 -20.84
N GLY A 188 -2.61 -10.57 -19.64
CA GLY A 188 -1.30 -10.98 -19.14
C GLY A 188 -1.40 -12.04 -18.06
N THR A 189 -0.25 -12.62 -17.74
CA THR A 189 -0.04 -13.46 -16.56
C THR A 189 1.23 -13.05 -15.82
N GLY A 190 1.49 -13.68 -14.67
CA GLY A 190 2.77 -13.52 -13.97
C GLY A 190 3.99 -13.89 -14.83
N GLU A 191 3.85 -14.78 -15.81
CA GLU A 191 4.95 -15.18 -16.70
C GLU A 191 5.50 -14.00 -17.51
N ASP A 192 4.65 -13.02 -17.85
CA ASP A 192 5.06 -11.84 -18.62
C ASP A 192 6.04 -10.93 -17.86
N PHE A 193 6.11 -11.05 -16.53
CA PHE A 193 6.94 -10.21 -15.67
C PHE A 193 8.10 -10.95 -15.00
N LEU A 194 8.38 -12.18 -15.45
CA LEU A 194 9.62 -12.88 -15.14
C LEU A 194 10.76 -12.41 -16.05
N GLU A 195 11.98 -12.83 -15.72
CA GLU A 195 13.14 -12.61 -16.59
C GLU A 195 12.90 -13.24 -17.98
N GLY A 196 13.02 -12.43 -19.03
CA GLY A 196 12.71 -12.84 -20.41
C GLY A 196 11.23 -12.78 -20.79
N GLY A 197 10.34 -12.31 -19.92
CA GLY A 197 8.92 -12.10 -20.20
C GLY A 197 8.63 -10.89 -21.10
N GLY A 198 7.42 -10.84 -21.66
CA GLY A 198 6.98 -9.81 -22.62
C GLY A 198 6.66 -8.44 -22.00
N GLY A 199 6.51 -8.37 -20.67
CA GLY A 199 6.17 -7.15 -19.94
C GLY A 199 4.81 -6.55 -20.33
N PHE A 200 4.71 -5.23 -20.19
CA PHE A 200 3.53 -4.51 -20.68
C PHE A 200 3.59 -4.35 -22.20
N PRO A 201 2.44 -4.46 -22.89
CA PRO A 201 2.34 -3.98 -24.26
C PRO A 201 2.44 -2.44 -24.28
N ASP A 202 2.85 -1.90 -25.43
CA ASP A 202 3.03 -0.46 -25.63
C ASP A 202 1.77 0.33 -25.23
N GLY A 203 1.97 1.44 -24.51
CA GLY A 203 0.89 2.34 -24.06
C GLY A 203 0.11 1.89 -22.81
N LEU A 204 0.27 0.64 -22.35
CA LEU A 204 -0.49 0.09 -21.21
C LEU A 204 0.31 -0.02 -19.90
N GLY A 205 1.63 0.19 -19.92
CA GLY A 205 2.52 0.11 -18.76
C GLY A 205 2.65 1.40 -17.92
N GLY A 206 1.79 2.40 -18.14
CA GLY A 206 1.88 3.73 -17.53
C GLY A 206 2.65 4.73 -18.40
N GLY A 207 2.00 5.83 -18.75
CA GLY A 207 2.47 6.84 -19.70
C GLY A 207 1.30 7.67 -20.24
N GLU A 208 1.57 8.76 -20.96
CA GLU A 208 0.65 9.86 -21.35
C GLU A 208 -0.68 9.46 -22.04
N GLU A 209 -0.85 8.20 -22.44
CA GLU A 209 -2.07 7.68 -23.04
C GLU A 209 -3.15 7.36 -22.00
N GLY A 210 -3.88 8.42 -21.60
CA GLY A 210 -5.24 8.41 -21.06
C GLY A 210 -5.58 7.27 -20.09
N GLY A 211 -5.56 7.56 -18.79
CA GLY A 211 -5.92 6.59 -17.76
C GLY A 211 -4.91 6.59 -16.63
N GLY A 212 -5.33 7.06 -15.46
CA GLY A 212 -4.48 7.19 -14.28
C GLY A 212 -5.23 7.92 -13.18
N LEU A 213 -4.58 8.15 -12.04
CA LEU A 213 -5.17 8.99 -11.01
C LEU A 213 -5.05 10.46 -11.41
N PRO A 214 -6.15 11.22 -11.46
CA PRO A 214 -6.08 12.63 -11.77
C PRO A 214 -5.31 13.40 -10.69
N VAL A 215 -4.43 14.30 -11.13
CA VAL A 215 -3.71 15.24 -10.26
C VAL A 215 -4.06 16.66 -10.71
N GLY A 216 -4.42 17.52 -9.76
CA GLY A 216 -4.89 18.88 -10.04
C GLY A 216 -4.48 19.89 -9.00
N GLU A 217 -5.07 21.08 -9.06
CA GLU A 217 -4.75 22.21 -8.20
C GLU A 217 -4.87 21.87 -6.71
N GLY A 218 -5.89 21.11 -6.31
CA GLY A 218 -6.03 20.64 -4.92
C GLY A 218 -4.84 19.80 -4.43
N HIS A 219 -4.26 18.98 -5.30
CA HIS A 219 -3.06 18.20 -4.99
C HIS A 219 -1.82 19.10 -4.92
N VAL A 220 -1.69 20.09 -5.81
CA VAL A 220 -0.59 21.08 -5.77
C VAL A 220 -0.66 21.91 -4.49
N ALA A 221 -1.85 22.41 -4.14
CA ALA A 221 -2.09 23.19 -2.92
C ALA A 221 -1.79 22.37 -1.65
N LEU A 222 -2.18 21.09 -1.62
CA LEU A 222 -1.85 20.19 -0.50
C LEU A 222 -0.34 19.98 -0.37
N ARG A 223 0.35 19.70 -1.49
CA ARG A 223 1.82 19.56 -1.50
C ARG A 223 2.52 20.83 -1.02
N ARG A 224 2.08 22.00 -1.49
CA ARG A 224 2.60 23.29 -1.03
C ARG A 224 2.41 23.48 0.47
N ARG A 225 1.21 23.21 0.98
CA ARG A 225 0.93 23.32 2.42
C ARG A 225 1.81 22.38 3.25
N ILE A 226 2.06 21.15 2.79
CA ILE A 226 2.97 20.22 3.46
C ILE A 226 4.41 20.76 3.45
N ALA A 227 4.87 21.27 2.32
CA ALA A 227 6.20 21.87 2.19
C ALA A 227 6.38 23.07 3.13
N GLU A 228 5.36 23.93 3.25
CA GLU A 228 5.36 25.08 4.17
C GLU A 228 5.42 24.69 5.65
N LEU A 229 4.90 23.51 6.02
CA LEU A 229 5.01 22.97 7.38
C LEU A 229 6.39 22.38 7.68
N ASN A 230 7.22 22.14 6.66
CA ASN A 230 8.59 21.70 6.82
C ASN A 230 9.51 22.89 7.15
N VAL A 231 9.38 23.40 8.37
CA VAL A 231 10.21 24.47 8.93
C VAL A 231 11.43 23.85 9.62
N GLY A 232 12.39 23.37 8.84
CA GLY A 232 13.70 22.99 9.39
C GLY A 232 14.41 24.17 10.07
N GLU A 233 15.40 23.90 10.94
CA GLU A 233 16.22 24.96 11.56
C GLU A 233 17.05 25.74 10.52
N ASP A 234 17.40 25.10 9.39
CA ASP A 234 18.12 25.69 8.26
C ASP A 234 17.15 25.96 7.09
N THR A 235 16.71 27.21 6.97
CA THR A 235 15.80 27.69 5.92
C THR A 235 16.51 28.51 4.86
N THR A 236 17.83 28.32 4.68
CA THR A 236 18.55 28.93 3.56
C THR A 236 17.83 28.59 2.24
N LYS A 237 17.88 29.51 1.26
CA LYS A 237 17.15 29.35 -0.01
C LYS A 237 17.43 28.02 -0.72
N GLU A 238 18.62 27.45 -0.51
CA GLU A 238 19.09 26.20 -1.12
C GLU A 238 18.47 24.94 -0.47
N ASN A 239 18.04 25.02 0.79
CA ASN A 239 17.46 23.89 1.55
C ASN A 239 15.94 23.99 1.73
N LYS A 240 15.29 24.96 1.07
CA LYS A 240 13.84 25.15 1.19
C LYS A 240 13.08 24.08 0.42
N VAL A 241 12.32 23.26 1.15
CA VAL A 241 11.38 22.28 0.59
C VAL A 241 10.28 23.01 -0.19
N THR A 242 9.98 22.54 -1.40
CA THR A 242 8.92 23.06 -2.28
C THR A 242 7.82 22.02 -2.49
N GLU A 243 6.70 22.40 -3.13
CA GLU A 243 5.68 21.42 -3.52
C GLU A 243 6.18 20.34 -4.49
N GLY A 244 7.30 20.58 -5.19
CA GLY A 244 7.96 19.62 -6.06
C GLY A 244 8.64 18.48 -5.29
N ASP A 245 8.98 18.72 -4.02
CA ASP A 245 9.67 17.78 -3.14
C ASP A 245 8.71 16.96 -2.27
N VAL A 246 7.40 17.09 -2.51
CA VAL A 246 6.35 16.38 -1.75
C VAL A 246 5.60 15.44 -2.68
N TRP A 247 5.63 14.14 -2.36
CA TRP A 247 4.85 13.11 -3.05
C TRP A 247 3.69 12.63 -2.19
N LEU A 248 2.50 12.56 -2.77
CA LEU A 248 1.28 12.10 -2.10
C LEU A 248 1.05 10.62 -2.43
N TYR A 249 0.78 9.83 -1.39
CA TYR A 249 0.49 8.40 -1.51
C TYR A 249 -0.81 8.05 -0.78
N PRO A 250 -1.55 7.03 -1.25
CA PRO A 250 -2.84 6.67 -0.66
C PRO A 250 -2.74 6.12 0.77
N THR A 251 -1.58 5.59 1.15
CA THR A 251 -1.31 5.05 2.49
C THR A 251 0.14 5.28 2.91
N GLY A 252 0.42 5.22 4.22
CA GLY A 252 1.78 5.28 4.73
C GLY A 252 2.65 4.11 4.26
N MET A 253 2.09 2.90 4.12
CA MET A 253 2.84 1.77 3.54
C MET A 253 3.16 1.98 2.07
N ALA A 254 2.25 2.59 1.29
CA ALA A 254 2.55 2.94 -0.10
C ALA A 254 3.72 3.94 -0.18
N ALA A 255 3.76 4.94 0.71
CA ALA A 255 4.88 5.87 0.78
C ALA A 255 6.20 5.15 1.12
N ILE A 256 6.21 4.29 2.15
CA ILE A 256 7.40 3.50 2.55
C ILE A 256 7.86 2.58 1.42
N TYR A 257 6.93 1.86 0.78
CA TYR A 257 7.21 0.95 -0.33
C TYR A 257 7.80 1.69 -1.54
N ARG A 258 7.23 2.84 -1.90
CA ARG A 258 7.69 3.67 -3.02
C ARG A 258 9.06 4.27 -2.75
N LEU A 259 9.29 4.74 -1.53
CA LEU A 259 10.60 5.21 -1.08
C LEU A 259 11.64 4.08 -1.14
N HIS A 260 11.31 2.90 -0.62
CA HIS A 260 12.18 1.73 -0.67
C HIS A 260 12.58 1.40 -2.12
N ARG A 261 11.61 1.29 -3.03
CA ARG A 261 11.89 1.02 -4.45
C ARG A 261 12.77 2.09 -5.10
N ALA A 262 12.50 3.37 -4.84
CA ALA A 262 13.31 4.47 -5.37
C ALA A 262 14.75 4.41 -4.86
N LEU A 263 14.94 4.15 -3.56
CA LEU A 263 16.28 4.06 -2.96
C LEU A 263 17.07 2.87 -3.49
N ILE A 264 16.45 1.68 -3.61
CA ILE A 264 17.12 0.51 -4.20
C ILE A 264 17.46 0.75 -5.67
N ALA A 265 16.58 1.39 -6.44
CA ALA A 265 16.86 1.71 -7.85
C ALA A 265 18.06 2.66 -8.02
N VAL A 266 18.24 3.62 -7.10
CA VAL A 266 19.32 4.62 -7.17
C VAL A 266 20.62 4.11 -6.54
N ARG A 267 20.54 3.34 -5.45
CA ARG A 267 21.71 2.88 -4.67
C ARG A 267 22.20 1.49 -5.05
N GLY A 268 21.38 0.71 -5.76
CA GLY A 268 21.60 -0.72 -6.00
C GLY A 268 21.13 -1.60 -4.83
N PRO A 269 21.18 -2.92 -5.00
CA PRO A 269 20.85 -3.86 -3.94
C PRO A 269 21.86 -3.76 -2.79
N GLY A 270 21.35 -3.75 -1.56
CA GLY A 270 22.18 -3.67 -0.36
C GLY A 270 21.33 -3.84 0.90
N LYS A 271 21.99 -4.08 2.04
CA LYS A 271 21.28 -4.22 3.31
C LYS A 271 20.54 -2.94 3.67
N VAL A 272 19.27 -3.06 4.02
CA VAL A 272 18.51 -1.98 4.65
C VAL A 272 18.83 -1.99 6.15
N VAL A 273 19.43 -0.93 6.68
CA VAL A 273 19.65 -0.78 8.11
C VAL A 273 18.38 -0.22 8.74
N VAL A 274 17.85 -0.86 9.77
CA VAL A 274 16.58 -0.49 10.39
C VAL A 274 16.79 -0.20 11.86
N LEU A 275 16.52 1.04 12.29
CA LEU A 275 16.63 1.48 13.67
C LEU A 275 15.23 1.72 14.27
N GLY A 276 14.95 1.13 15.43
CA GLY A 276 13.65 1.23 16.12
C GLY A 276 12.71 0.05 15.85
N SER A 277 11.57 0.02 16.56
CA SER A 277 10.50 -0.98 16.45
C SER A 277 9.63 -0.77 15.20
N VAL A 278 10.16 -1.08 14.02
CA VAL A 278 9.37 -0.92 12.78
C VAL A 278 8.09 -1.73 12.75
N PHE A 279 7.09 -1.14 12.10
CA PHE A 279 5.81 -1.78 11.83
C PHE A 279 5.97 -3.11 11.06
N HIS A 280 5.17 -4.12 11.41
CA HIS A 280 5.30 -5.49 10.90
C HIS A 280 5.38 -5.62 9.37
N ASN A 281 4.67 -4.80 8.60
CA ASN A 281 4.77 -4.90 7.13
C ASN A 281 5.98 -4.17 6.54
N SER A 282 6.51 -3.16 7.22
CA SER A 282 7.82 -2.60 6.88
C SER A 282 8.93 -3.61 7.16
N TRP A 283 8.81 -4.38 8.24
CA TRP A 283 9.72 -5.50 8.53
C TRP A 283 9.75 -6.51 7.39
N HIS A 284 8.59 -7.02 6.95
CA HIS A 284 8.53 -7.96 5.83
C HIS A 284 9.07 -7.35 4.53
N LEU A 285 8.72 -6.09 4.22
CA LEU A 285 9.24 -5.40 3.06
C LEU A 285 10.78 -5.37 3.04
N PHE A 286 11.42 -5.01 4.15
CA PHE A 286 12.88 -4.89 4.19
C PHE A 286 13.60 -6.24 4.31
N LEU A 287 13.02 -7.19 5.05
CA LEU A 287 13.59 -8.54 5.19
C LEU A 287 13.63 -9.29 3.86
N GLU A 288 12.59 -9.11 3.03
CA GLU A 288 12.43 -9.81 1.75
C GLU A 288 13.07 -9.03 0.58
N SER A 289 13.68 -7.87 0.84
CA SER A 289 14.54 -7.19 -0.13
C SER A 289 15.73 -8.09 -0.49
N GLU A 290 16.24 -7.96 -1.71
CA GLU A 290 17.39 -8.75 -2.21
C GLU A 290 18.61 -8.68 -1.27
N GLY A 291 18.92 -7.47 -0.76
CA GLY A 291 20.00 -7.27 0.21
C GLY A 291 19.61 -7.62 1.66
N GLY A 292 18.35 -7.96 1.91
CA GLY A 292 17.77 -8.15 3.24
C GLY A 292 17.88 -6.91 4.12
N MET A 293 17.81 -7.14 5.43
CA MET A 293 17.90 -6.07 6.42
C MET A 293 18.83 -6.40 7.59
N LYS A 294 19.32 -5.36 8.25
CA LYS A 294 19.95 -5.41 9.57
C LYS A 294 19.11 -4.57 10.53
N HIS A 295 18.59 -5.19 11.57
CA HIS A 295 17.72 -4.53 12.54
C HIS A 295 18.43 -4.24 13.86
N PHE A 296 18.21 -3.03 14.39
CA PHE A 296 18.55 -2.61 15.75
C PHE A 296 17.29 -2.08 16.43
N GLY A 297 16.64 -2.92 17.24
CA GLY A 297 15.30 -2.64 17.78
C GLY A 297 15.26 -1.55 18.85
N ARG A 298 16.03 -1.71 19.93
CA ARG A 298 16.12 -0.70 21.00
C ARG A 298 17.15 0.34 20.59
N CYS A 299 16.74 1.61 20.60
CA CYS A 299 17.54 2.67 20.01
C CYS A 299 17.52 3.99 20.79
N ASP A 300 17.21 3.95 22.09
CA ASP A 300 17.41 5.09 23.00
C ASP A 300 18.89 5.42 23.20
N ARG A 301 19.15 6.61 23.78
CA ARG A 301 20.51 7.10 24.08
C ARG A 301 21.38 6.09 24.84
N ASP A 302 20.80 5.36 25.78
CA ASP A 302 21.54 4.44 26.66
C ASP A 302 21.67 3.02 26.08
N SER A 303 21.15 2.79 24.87
CA SER A 303 21.13 1.47 24.23
C SER A 303 22.49 1.04 23.64
N GLY A 304 23.43 1.98 23.48
CA GLY A 304 24.69 1.73 22.75
C GLY A 304 24.50 1.46 21.25
N VAL A 305 23.33 1.80 20.69
CA VAL A 305 22.96 1.45 19.31
C VAL A 305 23.86 2.14 18.27
N ILE A 306 24.33 3.36 18.54
CA ILE A 306 25.15 4.12 17.60
C ILE A 306 26.54 3.49 17.50
N GLU A 307 27.12 3.10 18.62
CA GLU A 307 28.40 2.39 18.70
C GLU A 307 28.30 1.03 18.00
N ALA A 308 27.27 0.25 18.32
CA ALA A 308 27.03 -1.05 17.70
C ALA A 308 26.77 -0.93 16.18
N LEU A 309 26.11 0.15 15.74
CA LEU A 309 25.93 0.45 14.33
C LEU A 309 27.27 0.76 13.66
N GLY A 310 28.09 1.63 14.26
CA GLY A 310 29.41 1.99 13.75
C GLY A 310 30.35 0.78 13.63
N GLU A 311 30.43 -0.06 14.67
CA GLU A 311 31.20 -1.30 14.65
C GLU A 311 30.73 -2.25 13.53
N TRP A 312 29.41 -2.38 13.36
CA TRP A 312 28.85 -3.23 12.32
C TRP A 312 29.11 -2.68 10.91
N LEU A 313 28.97 -1.37 10.70
CA LEU A 313 29.26 -0.71 9.43
C LEU A 313 30.74 -0.83 9.05
N GLU A 314 31.64 -0.69 10.02
CA GLU A 314 33.08 -0.90 9.80
C GLU A 314 33.37 -2.35 9.38
N GLY A 315 32.69 -3.33 10.00
CA GLY A 315 32.76 -4.73 9.59
C GLY A 315 32.27 -4.97 8.15
N GLU A 316 31.16 -4.36 7.75
CA GLU A 316 30.68 -4.44 6.35
C GLU A 316 31.67 -3.79 5.39
N ARG A 317 32.22 -2.63 5.74
CA ARG A 317 33.23 -1.91 4.94
C ARG A 317 34.49 -2.74 4.74
N LEU A 318 35.04 -3.32 5.80
CA LEU A 318 36.22 -4.20 5.74
C LEU A 318 35.98 -5.45 4.89
N ALA A 319 34.74 -5.93 4.85
CA ALA A 319 34.34 -7.05 4.01
C ALA A 319 33.95 -6.65 2.57
N GLY A 320 34.16 -5.39 2.18
CA GLY A 320 33.86 -4.88 0.84
C GLY A 320 32.36 -4.79 0.52
N ARG A 321 31.49 -4.75 1.55
CA ARG A 321 30.04 -4.65 1.39
C ARG A 321 29.55 -3.25 1.77
N GLY A 322 28.47 -2.82 1.12
CA GLY A 322 27.77 -1.57 1.42
C GLY A 322 26.36 -1.80 1.95
N VAL A 323 25.77 -0.74 2.49
CA VAL A 323 24.34 -0.69 2.86
C VAL A 323 23.57 0.13 1.83
N ALA A 324 22.29 -0.18 1.64
CA ALA A 324 21.45 0.57 0.71
C ALA A 324 21.04 1.93 1.30
N TYR A 325 20.46 1.91 2.50
CA TYR A 325 20.08 3.10 3.26
C TYR A 325 19.76 2.74 4.72
N VAL A 326 19.64 3.77 5.57
CA VAL A 326 19.18 3.66 6.95
C VAL A 326 17.72 4.11 7.04
N PHE A 327 16.85 3.24 7.56
CA PHE A 327 15.47 3.53 7.91
C PHE A 327 15.35 3.72 9.42
N VAL A 328 14.90 4.90 9.85
CA VAL A 328 14.77 5.23 11.26
C VAL A 328 13.30 5.42 11.61
N GLU A 329 12.80 4.65 12.56
CA GLU A 329 11.51 4.93 13.17
C GLU A 329 11.67 5.99 14.26
N PHE A 330 10.99 7.14 14.11
CA PHE A 330 11.20 8.30 14.98
C PHE A 330 9.91 9.10 15.26
N PRO A 331 9.47 9.21 16.53
CA PRO A 331 9.83 8.33 17.64
C PRO A 331 9.40 6.89 17.34
N SER A 332 10.08 5.93 17.96
CA SER A 332 9.77 4.52 17.76
C SER A 332 8.46 4.12 18.46
N ASN A 333 7.56 3.43 17.75
CA ASN A 333 6.28 2.94 18.22
C ASN A 333 6.29 1.40 18.23
N PRO A 334 5.90 0.73 19.34
CA PRO A 334 5.25 1.26 20.53
C PRO A 334 6.20 1.58 21.69
N ILE A 335 7.51 1.46 21.50
CA ILE A 335 8.48 1.53 22.61
C ILE A 335 8.79 2.96 23.09
N LEU A 336 8.35 3.98 22.35
CA LEU A 336 8.45 5.41 22.68
C LEU A 336 9.88 5.91 22.97
N VAL A 337 10.86 5.35 22.27
CA VAL A 337 12.25 5.82 22.29
C VAL A 337 12.62 6.50 20.99
N SER A 338 13.70 7.27 20.98
CA SER A 338 14.18 7.99 19.80
C SER A 338 15.68 7.82 19.64
N VAL A 339 16.11 7.58 18.41
CA VAL A 339 17.53 7.60 18.03
C VAL A 339 18.08 9.01 18.19
N ASP A 340 19.32 9.14 18.67
CA ASP A 340 20.02 10.43 18.61
C ASP A 340 20.39 10.75 17.15
N LEU A 341 19.57 11.56 16.47
CA LEU A 341 19.75 11.89 15.05
C LEU A 341 21.04 12.66 14.76
N LYS A 342 21.59 13.40 15.75
CA LYS A 342 22.86 14.12 15.57
C LYS A 342 24.01 13.13 15.52
N ARG A 343 24.05 12.21 16.48
CA ARG A 343 25.06 11.14 16.51
C ARG A 343 24.93 10.19 15.32
N LEU A 344 23.70 9.88 14.89
CA LEU A 344 23.48 9.05 13.71
C LEU A 344 24.04 9.69 12.43
N ARG A 345 23.98 11.02 12.30
CA ARG A 345 24.54 11.73 11.13
C ARG A 345 26.07 11.68 11.08
N GLU A 346 26.74 11.47 12.21
CA GLU A 346 28.20 11.41 12.32
C GLU A 346 28.77 10.03 11.94
N VAL A 347 27.95 8.98 11.99
CA VAL A 347 28.31 7.58 11.68
C VAL A 347 28.08 7.25 10.21
#